data_AF-A0A1Q6LIF0-F1
#
_entry.id   AF-A0A1Q6LIF0-F1
#
_cell.length_a   1.000
_cell.length_b   1.000
_cell.length_c   1.000
_cell.angle_alpha   90.00
_cell.angle_beta   90.00
_cell.angle_gamma   90.00
#
_symmetry.space_group_name_H-M   'P 1'
#
loop_
_entity.id
_entity.type
_entity.pdbx_description
1 polymer ?
#
loop_
_entity_poly.entity_id
_entity_poly.type
_entity_poly.pdbx_seq_one_letter_code
_entity_poly.pdbx_strand_id
1 'polypeptide(L)'
;MDTRFNQTKLKKLQIFNGSQLKYLAFASMLIDHVNNALITPYLNGQGFLLYLSNLFSILGRIAFPLFVFFLVEGFFKTSNRMKYLIMLLIFGVISEVPFDLFTSKTCFSPYWNNIMFTLALCLVTIWIIDILKDKISNKYPWYALSILIVAFFGFLSIELSLDYDYHAIVVAYLFYIFYDKPLLGAGLGYISIIKELYSFIGFGMTLTYNGERGKQYKWFNYFFYPVHILILGLLRIYLNI
;
A
#
# COMPACT_ATOMS: atom_id res chain seq x y z
N MET A 1 13.38 -1.08 -22.93
CA MET A 1 12.01 -0.95 -23.49
C MET A 1 11.05 -1.49 -22.46
N ASP A 2 10.07 -0.70 -22.01
CA ASP A 2 9.06 -1.10 -21.02
C ASP A 2 8.15 -2.17 -21.66
N THR A 3 8.47 -3.46 -21.43
CA THR A 3 7.79 -4.57 -22.11
C THR A 3 6.43 -4.88 -21.50
N ARG A 4 6.17 -4.32 -20.31
CA ARG A 4 4.96 -4.50 -19.51
C ARG A 4 3.67 -4.22 -20.29
N PHE A 5 3.65 -3.18 -21.13
CA PHE A 5 2.47 -2.76 -21.90
C PHE A 5 2.43 -3.31 -23.33
N ASN A 6 3.41 -4.13 -23.71
CA ASN A 6 3.49 -4.74 -25.04
C ASN A 6 2.85 -6.15 -25.08
N GLN A 7 2.44 -6.70 -23.94
CA GLN A 7 1.81 -8.02 -23.86
C GLN A 7 0.36 -7.98 -24.40
N THR A 8 0.16 -8.51 -25.62
CA THR A 8 -1.13 -8.51 -26.33
C THR A 8 -2.30 -9.11 -25.55
N LYS A 9 -2.05 -10.12 -24.71
CA LYS A 9 -3.09 -10.75 -23.86
C LYS A 9 -3.62 -9.82 -22.76
N LEU A 10 -2.76 -9.00 -22.15
CA LEU A 10 -3.14 -8.08 -21.07
C LEU A 10 -3.73 -6.76 -21.59
N LYS A 11 -3.38 -6.34 -22.82
CA LYS A 11 -3.90 -5.10 -23.40
C LYS A 11 -5.42 -4.95 -23.35
N LYS A 12 -6.17 -6.05 -23.46
CA LYS A 12 -7.65 -6.02 -23.37
C LYS A 12 -8.17 -5.73 -21.96
N LEU A 13 -7.39 -6.03 -20.92
CA LEU A 13 -7.73 -5.79 -19.51
C LEU A 13 -7.24 -4.42 -19.02
N GLN A 14 -6.27 -3.82 -19.72
CA GLN A 14 -5.61 -2.57 -19.37
C GLN A 14 -6.47 -1.34 -19.71
N ILE A 15 -7.54 -1.14 -18.96
CA ILE A 15 -8.56 -0.11 -19.21
C ILE A 15 -8.42 1.14 -18.32
N PHE A 16 -7.83 1.02 -17.12
CA PHE A 16 -7.78 2.13 -16.16
C PHE A 16 -6.43 2.84 -16.21
N ASN A 17 -6.48 4.17 -16.18
CA ASN A 17 -5.30 4.98 -15.94
C ASN A 17 -4.95 5.06 -14.45
N GLY A 18 -3.76 5.58 -14.15
CA GLY A 18 -3.23 5.65 -12.79
C GLY A 18 -4.04 6.57 -11.87
N SER A 19 -4.74 7.57 -12.40
CA SER A 19 -5.62 8.41 -11.58
C SER A 19 -6.87 7.66 -11.13
N GLN A 20 -7.49 6.88 -12.01
CA GLN A 20 -8.68 6.10 -11.71
C GLN A 20 -8.39 5.02 -10.67
N LEU A 21 -7.32 4.24 -10.88
CA LEU A 21 -6.90 3.21 -9.91
C LEU A 21 -6.50 3.82 -8.56
N LYS A 22 -5.88 5.00 -8.55
CA LYS A 22 -5.54 5.70 -7.30
C LYS A 22 -6.78 6.15 -6.54
N TYR A 23 -7.79 6.67 -7.23
CA TYR A 23 -9.05 7.06 -6.59
C TYR A 23 -9.87 5.86 -6.13
N LEU A 24 -9.78 4.72 -6.81
CA LEU A 24 -10.31 3.45 -6.30
C LEU A 24 -9.59 3.01 -5.01
N ALA A 25 -8.26 3.13 -4.94
CA ALA A 25 -7.50 2.84 -3.73
C ALA A 25 -7.89 3.78 -2.57
N PHE A 26 -8.07 5.08 -2.83
CA PHE A 26 -8.54 6.05 -1.84
C PHE A 26 -9.95 5.74 -1.34
N ALA A 27 -10.89 5.43 -2.24
CA ALA A 27 -12.24 5.07 -1.85
C ALA A 27 -12.26 3.78 -1.00
N SER A 28 -11.49 2.76 -1.42
CA SER A 28 -11.34 1.50 -0.69
C SER A 28 -10.77 1.72 0.73
N MET A 29 -9.69 2.52 0.85
CA MET A 29 -9.09 2.88 2.14
C MET A 29 -10.07 3.62 3.05
N LEU A 30 -10.82 4.58 2.49
CA LEU A 30 -11.82 5.32 3.27
C LEU A 30 -12.94 4.40 3.77
N ILE A 31 -13.42 3.47 2.94
CA ILE A 31 -14.44 2.49 3.35
C ILE A 31 -13.92 1.64 4.52
N ASP A 32 -12.68 1.17 4.45
CA ASP A 32 -12.07 0.39 5.52
C ASP A 32 -11.95 1.19 6.82
N HIS A 33 -11.43 2.42 6.74
CA HIS A 33 -11.26 3.25 7.93
C HIS A 33 -12.60 3.70 8.52
N VAL A 34 -13.60 4.02 7.70
CA VAL A 34 -14.97 4.29 8.17
C VAL A 34 -15.54 3.08 8.90
N ASN A 35 -15.34 1.87 8.37
CA ASN A 35 -15.76 0.65 9.03
C ASN A 35 -15.11 0.52 10.42
N ASN A 36 -13.79 0.60 10.47
CA ASN A 36 -13.02 0.41 11.68
C ASN A 36 -13.28 1.48 12.74
N ALA A 37 -13.49 2.74 12.34
CA ALA A 37 -13.78 3.82 13.27
C ALA A 37 -15.23 3.90 13.73
N LEU A 38 -16.20 3.65 12.85
CA LEU A 38 -17.61 4.01 13.10
C LEU A 38 -18.56 2.82 13.17
N ILE A 39 -18.21 1.66 12.60
CA ILE A 39 -19.10 0.48 12.58
C ILE A 39 -18.60 -0.58 13.55
N THR A 40 -17.32 -0.95 13.47
CA THR A 40 -16.70 -1.97 14.32
C THR A 40 -16.96 -1.77 15.82
N PRO A 41 -16.90 -0.54 16.38
CA PRO A 41 -17.19 -0.33 17.80
C PRO A 41 -18.62 -0.69 18.26
N TYR A 42 -19.58 -0.77 17.34
CA TYR A 42 -20.98 -1.14 17.64
C TYR A 42 -21.30 -2.59 17.31
N LEU A 43 -20.33 -3.39 16.87
CA LEU A 43 -20.56 -4.80 16.58
C LEU A 43 -20.84 -5.59 17.86
N ASN A 44 -21.90 -6.39 17.83
CA ASN A 44 -22.29 -7.31 18.90
C ASN A 44 -22.14 -8.79 18.47
N GLY A 45 -21.45 -9.04 17.36
CA GLY A 45 -21.22 -10.38 16.81
C GLY A 45 -22.35 -10.95 15.95
N GLN A 46 -23.43 -10.20 15.69
CA GLN A 46 -24.54 -10.66 14.84
C GLN A 46 -25.29 -9.50 14.14
N GLY A 47 -26.21 -9.85 13.23
CA GLY A 47 -27.12 -8.89 12.60
C GLY A 47 -26.52 -8.08 11.44
N PHE A 48 -27.28 -7.09 10.98
CA PHE A 48 -26.97 -6.32 9.77
C PHE A 48 -25.61 -5.62 9.82
N LEU A 49 -25.22 -5.03 10.96
CA LEU A 49 -23.95 -4.32 11.08
C LEU A 49 -22.73 -5.24 10.87
N LEU A 50 -22.82 -6.51 11.29
CA LEU A 50 -21.75 -7.48 11.03
C LEU A 50 -21.59 -7.75 9.53
N TYR A 51 -22.70 -7.97 8.81
CA TYR A 51 -22.65 -8.17 7.35
C TYR A 51 -22.12 -6.93 6.63
N LEU A 52 -22.53 -5.75 7.05
CA LEU A 52 -22.04 -4.48 6.50
C LEU A 52 -20.53 -4.29 6.77
N SER A 53 -20.09 -4.58 7.99
CA SER A 53 -18.68 -4.47 8.37
C SER A 53 -17.80 -5.46 7.62
N ASN A 54 -18.26 -6.71 7.45
CA ASN A 54 -17.56 -7.69 6.63
C ASN A 54 -17.44 -7.22 5.16
N LEU A 55 -18.52 -6.68 4.58
CA LEU A 55 -18.48 -6.13 3.24
C LEU A 55 -17.48 -4.97 3.12
N PHE A 56 -17.45 -4.06 4.09
CA PHE A 56 -16.53 -2.93 4.07
C PHE A 56 -15.07 -3.39 4.23
N SER A 57 -14.82 -4.39 5.09
CA SER A 57 -13.48 -4.98 5.21
C SER A 57 -13.03 -5.62 3.89
N ILE A 58 -13.91 -6.36 3.20
CA ILE A 58 -13.64 -6.95 1.87
C ILE A 58 -13.25 -5.85 0.87
N LEU A 59 -14.04 -4.78 0.79
CA LEU A 59 -13.77 -3.65 -0.09
C LEU A 59 -12.49 -2.91 0.31
N GLY A 60 -12.17 -2.86 1.61
CA GLY A 60 -10.96 -2.27 2.17
C GLY A 60 -9.66 -2.95 1.73
N ARG A 61 -9.68 -4.28 1.56
CA ARG A 61 -8.48 -5.05 1.13
C ARG A 61 -8.00 -4.74 -0.29
N ILE A 62 -8.77 -3.97 -1.07
CA ILE A 62 -8.37 -3.50 -2.40
C ILE A 62 -7.26 -2.42 -2.31
N ALA A 63 -7.29 -1.61 -1.25
CA ALA A 63 -6.42 -0.44 -1.11
C ALA A 63 -4.94 -0.80 -1.09
N PHE A 64 -4.55 -1.74 -0.21
CA PHE A 64 -3.14 -2.05 0.05
C PHE A 64 -2.37 -2.51 -1.21
N PRO A 65 -2.84 -3.51 -1.99
CA PRO A 65 -2.15 -3.91 -3.23
C PRO A 65 -1.98 -2.75 -4.22
N LEU A 66 -2.97 -1.87 -4.34
CA LEU A 66 -2.90 -0.70 -5.22
C LEU A 66 -1.87 0.33 -4.73
N PHE A 67 -1.77 0.58 -3.42
CA PHE A 67 -0.77 1.50 -2.86
C PHE A 67 0.66 1.00 -3.06
N VAL A 68 0.92 -0.27 -2.75
CA VAL A 68 2.25 -0.87 -2.96
C VAL A 68 2.58 -0.91 -4.45
N PHE A 69 1.59 -1.22 -5.29
CA PHE A 69 1.73 -1.13 -6.74
C PHE A 69 2.15 0.27 -7.20
N PHE A 70 1.44 1.32 -6.75
CA PHE A 70 1.79 2.71 -7.10
C PHE A 70 3.12 3.17 -6.54
N LEU A 71 3.57 2.60 -5.42
CA LEU A 71 4.89 2.86 -4.87
C LEU A 71 5.99 2.37 -5.82
N VAL A 72 5.88 1.13 -6.28
CA VAL A 72 6.83 0.55 -7.23
C VAL A 72 6.73 1.25 -8.59
N GLU A 73 5.53 1.55 -9.09
CA GLU A 73 5.35 2.35 -10.31
C GLU A 73 6.03 3.73 -10.16
N GLY A 74 5.83 4.40 -9.03
CA GLY A 74 6.45 5.68 -8.70
C GLY A 74 7.98 5.59 -8.66
N PHE A 75 8.54 4.50 -8.15
CA PHE A 75 9.98 4.26 -8.12
C PHE A 75 10.62 4.25 -9.51
N PHE A 76 9.96 3.64 -10.50
CA PHE A 76 10.44 3.58 -11.89
C PHE A 76 10.14 4.86 -12.69
N LYS A 77 9.08 5.59 -12.35
CA LYS A 77 8.64 6.76 -13.13
C LYS A 77 9.11 8.11 -12.56
N THR A 78 9.54 8.19 -11.30
CA THR A 78 10.01 9.44 -10.69
C THR A 78 11.44 9.77 -11.10
N SER A 79 11.72 11.06 -11.34
CA SER A 79 13.08 11.54 -11.59
C SER A 79 13.87 11.79 -10.30
N ASN A 80 13.20 11.90 -9.15
CA ASN A 80 13.84 12.17 -7.85
C ASN A 80 13.25 11.27 -6.76
N ARG A 81 13.92 10.14 -6.52
CA ARG A 81 13.54 9.14 -5.51
C ARG A 81 13.73 9.66 -4.07
N MET A 82 14.72 10.54 -3.83
CA MET A 82 14.92 11.15 -2.51
C MET A 82 13.76 12.05 -2.12
N LYS A 83 13.30 12.91 -3.03
CA LYS A 83 12.11 13.74 -2.81
C LYS A 83 10.87 12.89 -2.58
N TYR A 84 10.75 11.75 -3.27
CA TYR A 84 9.65 10.83 -3.05
C TYR A 84 9.67 10.26 -1.62
N LEU A 85 10.84 9.77 -1.17
CA LEU A 85 11.02 9.29 0.20
C LEU A 85 10.75 10.38 1.25
N ILE A 86 11.29 11.60 1.08
CA ILE A 86 11.05 12.72 1.99
C ILE A 86 9.56 13.04 2.10
N MET A 87 8.82 12.99 0.99
CA MET A 87 7.38 13.22 1.04
C MET A 87 6.65 12.12 1.82
N LEU A 88 7.01 10.84 1.65
CA LEU A 88 6.44 9.76 2.45
C LEU A 88 6.71 9.98 3.95
N LEU A 89 7.94 10.35 4.32
CA LEU A 89 8.32 10.61 5.70
C LEU A 89 7.62 11.85 6.30
N ILE A 90 7.56 12.96 5.56
CA ILE A 90 6.87 14.18 6.02
C ILE A 90 5.37 13.90 6.24
N PHE A 91 4.71 13.25 5.29
CA PHE A 91 3.30 12.91 5.46
C PHE A 91 3.09 11.80 6.50
N GLY A 92 4.06 10.91 6.71
CA GLY A 92 4.05 9.97 7.83
C GLY A 92 4.05 10.69 9.17
N VAL A 93 5.00 11.60 9.40
CA VAL A 93 5.08 12.40 10.64
C VAL A 93 3.81 13.24 10.84
N ILE A 94 3.31 13.90 9.80
CA ILE A 94 2.06 14.69 9.88
C ILE A 94 0.85 13.80 10.23
N SER A 95 0.84 12.57 9.73
CA SER A 95 -0.30 11.65 9.92
C SER A 95 -0.27 10.90 11.25
N GLU A 96 0.83 10.95 12.00
CA GLU A 96 0.96 10.17 13.23
C GLU A 96 -0.04 10.58 14.30
N VAL A 97 -0.15 11.88 14.58
CA VAL A 97 -1.15 12.38 15.54
C VAL A 97 -2.58 12.06 15.09
N PRO A 98 -3.00 12.33 13.83
CA PRO A 98 -4.28 11.83 13.31
C PRO A 98 -4.48 10.32 13.48
N PHE A 99 -3.46 9.52 13.19
CA PHE A 99 -3.53 8.06 13.21
C PHE A 99 -3.70 7.52 14.62
N ASP A 100 -3.00 8.09 15.60
CA ASP A 100 -3.16 7.74 17.01
C ASP A 100 -4.55 8.13 17.53
N LEU A 101 -5.05 9.32 17.16
CA LEU A 101 -6.42 9.70 17.48
C LEU A 101 -7.44 8.73 16.90
N PHE A 102 -7.22 8.31 15.64
CA PHE A 102 -8.06 7.35 14.94
C PHE A 102 -8.01 5.94 15.53
N THR A 103 -6.85 5.46 16.00
CA THR A 103 -6.69 4.08 16.50
C THR A 103 -6.95 3.94 17.99
N SER A 104 -6.43 4.85 18.82
CA SER A 104 -6.43 4.73 20.29
C SER A 104 -7.17 5.86 21.03
N LYS A 105 -7.71 6.86 20.32
CA LYS A 105 -8.29 8.09 20.93
C LYS A 105 -7.28 8.90 21.75
N THR A 106 -5.98 8.68 21.58
CA THR A 106 -4.92 9.45 22.23
C THR A 106 -4.12 10.19 21.18
N CYS A 107 -3.51 11.33 21.55
CA CYS A 107 -2.69 12.09 20.59
C CYS A 107 -1.30 11.47 20.35
N PHE A 108 -0.96 10.42 21.10
CA PHE A 108 0.29 9.69 20.99
C PHE A 108 0.08 8.23 21.41
N SER A 109 0.54 7.29 20.59
CA SER A 109 0.48 5.84 20.82
C SER A 109 1.71 5.17 20.19
N PRO A 110 2.64 4.61 20.99
CA PRO A 110 3.87 4.02 20.45
C PRO A 110 3.67 2.58 19.91
N TYR A 111 2.43 2.10 19.80
CA TYR A 111 2.12 0.70 19.51
C TYR A 111 2.00 0.38 18.03
N TRP A 112 1.65 1.37 17.20
CA TRP A 112 1.37 1.18 15.79
C TRP A 112 1.83 2.39 15.00
N ASN A 113 2.36 2.16 13.81
CA ASN A 113 2.78 3.24 12.91
C ASN A 113 1.91 3.26 11.66
N ASN A 114 1.71 4.46 11.11
CA ASN A 114 0.86 4.63 9.93
C ASN A 114 1.50 4.08 8.63
N ILE A 115 0.65 3.78 7.64
CA ILE A 115 1.05 3.17 6.35
C ILE A 115 2.12 3.95 5.58
N MET A 116 2.28 5.26 5.80
CA MET A 116 3.32 6.03 5.09
C MET A 116 4.72 5.60 5.49
N PHE A 117 4.95 5.20 6.75
CA PHE A 117 6.23 4.66 7.19
C PHE A 117 6.49 3.27 6.58
N THR A 118 5.48 2.41 6.48
CA THR A 118 5.56 1.15 5.73
C THR A 118 5.99 1.38 4.29
N LEU A 119 5.34 2.31 3.60
CA LEU A 119 5.65 2.66 2.21
C LEU A 119 7.06 3.25 2.10
N ALA A 120 7.49 4.11 3.02
CA ALA A 120 8.84 4.63 3.06
C ALA A 120 9.88 3.50 3.19
N LEU A 121 9.65 2.51 4.06
CA LEU A 121 10.54 1.37 4.22
C LEU A 121 10.57 0.50 2.97
N CYS A 122 9.40 0.20 2.37
CA CYS A 122 9.31 -0.49 1.09
C CYS A 122 10.16 0.20 0.00
N LEU A 123 10.06 1.53 -0.10
CA LEU A 123 10.81 2.32 -1.07
C LEU A 123 12.31 2.23 -0.83
N VAL A 124 12.76 2.32 0.42
CA VAL A 124 14.18 2.16 0.79
C VAL A 124 14.66 0.76 0.43
N THR A 125 13.90 -0.28 0.76
CA THR A 125 14.26 -1.68 0.46
C THR A 125 14.48 -1.90 -1.03
N ILE A 126 13.50 -1.56 -1.87
CA ILE A 126 13.63 -1.75 -3.33
C ILE A 126 14.73 -0.86 -3.92
N TRP A 127 14.96 0.34 -3.35
CA TRP A 127 16.01 1.23 -3.83
C TRP A 127 17.41 0.68 -3.56
N ILE A 128 17.65 0.10 -2.37
CA ILE A 128 18.93 -0.56 -2.06
C ILE A 128 19.16 -1.73 -3.02
N ILE A 129 18.13 -2.56 -3.25
CA ILE A 129 18.19 -3.71 -4.16
C ILE A 129 18.50 -3.27 -5.60
N ASP A 130 17.90 -2.16 -6.06
CA ASP A 130 18.14 -1.55 -7.38
C ASP A 130 19.58 -1.06 -7.53
N ILE A 131 20.13 -0.36 -6.54
CA ILE A 131 21.53 0.11 -6.57
C ILE A 131 22.51 -1.07 -6.69
N LEU A 132 22.21 -2.19 -6.02
CA LEU A 132 23.07 -3.38 -6.05
C LEU A 132 22.97 -4.15 -7.37
N LYS A 133 21.89 -3.98 -8.13
CA LYS A 133 21.67 -4.64 -9.42
C LYS A 133 22.74 -4.27 -10.44
N ASP A 134 23.19 -3.02 -10.44
CA ASP A 134 24.24 -2.54 -11.34
C ASP A 134 25.65 -2.95 -10.90
N LYS A 135 25.83 -3.31 -9.63
CA LYS A 135 27.13 -3.69 -9.05
C LYS A 135 27.42 -5.19 -9.13
N ILE A 136 26.39 -6.01 -9.24
CA ILE A 136 26.49 -7.48 -9.23
C ILE A 136 26.10 -8.01 -10.60
N SER A 137 27.10 -8.36 -11.42
CA SER A 137 26.90 -8.83 -12.80
C SER A 137 26.15 -10.16 -12.91
N ASN A 138 26.31 -11.05 -11.92
CA ASN A 138 25.65 -12.35 -11.91
C ASN A 138 24.29 -12.30 -11.18
N LYS A 139 23.23 -12.74 -11.88
CA LYS A 139 21.86 -12.74 -11.35
C LYS A 139 21.68 -13.56 -10.07
N TYR A 140 22.40 -14.69 -9.91
CA TYR A 140 22.19 -15.59 -8.77
C TYR A 140 22.61 -14.97 -7.43
N PRO A 141 23.85 -14.46 -7.26
CA PRO A 141 24.23 -13.77 -6.03
C PRO A 141 23.43 -12.50 -5.79
N TRP A 142 22.99 -11.80 -6.86
CA TRP A 142 22.09 -10.65 -6.71
C TRP A 142 20.74 -11.06 -6.09
N TYR A 143 20.09 -12.12 -6.61
CA TYR A 143 18.85 -12.62 -6.02
C TYR A 143 19.05 -13.08 -4.57
N ALA A 144 20.12 -13.82 -4.27
CA ALA A 144 20.42 -14.26 -2.91
C ALA A 144 20.56 -13.06 -1.94
N LEU A 145 21.33 -12.04 -2.32
CA LEU A 145 21.51 -10.84 -1.51
C LEU A 145 20.20 -10.04 -1.37
N SER A 146 19.41 -9.93 -2.44
CA SER A 146 18.12 -9.22 -2.38
C SER A 146 17.14 -9.88 -1.42
N ILE A 147 17.14 -11.22 -1.33
CA ILE A 147 16.31 -11.96 -0.36
C ILE A 147 16.78 -11.67 1.08
N LEU A 148 18.10 -11.62 1.33
CA LEU A 148 18.63 -11.25 2.64
C LEU A 148 18.24 -9.82 3.05
N ILE A 149 18.26 -8.88 2.10
CA ILE A 149 17.81 -7.50 2.32
C ILE A 149 16.32 -7.47 2.65
N VAL A 150 15.48 -8.19 1.89
CA VAL A 150 14.04 -8.31 2.15
C VAL A 150 13.79 -8.92 3.53
N ALA A 151 14.53 -9.96 3.92
CA ALA A 151 14.41 -10.57 5.24
C ALA A 151 14.78 -9.59 6.37
N PHE A 152 15.88 -8.84 6.21
CA PHE A 152 16.31 -7.83 7.17
C PHE A 152 15.29 -6.69 7.32
N PHE A 153 14.81 -6.13 6.21
CA PHE A 153 13.82 -5.05 6.25
C PHE A 153 12.42 -5.55 6.65
N GLY A 154 12.09 -6.81 6.34
CA GLY A 154 10.90 -7.48 6.85
C GLY A 154 10.93 -7.61 8.36
N PHE A 155 12.05 -8.06 8.94
CA PHE A 155 12.24 -8.07 10.39
C PHE A 155 12.13 -6.66 10.98
N LEU A 156 12.81 -5.68 10.38
CA LEU A 156 12.75 -4.28 10.83
C LEU A 156 11.32 -3.72 10.79
N SER A 157 10.50 -4.10 9.81
CA SER A 157 9.09 -3.66 9.73
C SER A 157 8.24 -4.18 10.89
N ILE A 158 8.52 -5.39 11.39
CA ILE A 158 7.85 -5.97 12.55
C ILE A 158 8.29 -5.24 13.83
N GLU A 159 9.60 -5.04 14.01
CA GLU A 159 10.14 -4.33 15.19
C GLU A 159 9.63 -2.89 15.29
N LEU A 160 9.39 -2.25 14.14
CA LEU A 160 8.82 -0.91 14.06
C LEU A 160 7.28 -0.89 14.08
N SER A 161 6.61 -2.04 14.22
CA SER A 161 5.14 -2.16 14.24
C SER A 161 4.48 -1.43 13.06
N LEU A 162 5.04 -1.64 11.86
CA LEU A 162 4.56 -1.02 10.63
C LEU A 162 3.33 -1.77 10.08
N ASP A 163 2.42 -1.03 9.47
CA ASP A 163 1.23 -1.61 8.84
C ASP A 163 1.60 -2.69 7.81
N TYR A 164 0.86 -3.81 7.82
CA TYR A 164 1.11 -5.06 7.06
C TYR A 164 2.44 -5.80 7.36
N ASP A 165 3.25 -5.35 8.33
CA ASP A 165 4.52 -5.98 8.72
C ASP A 165 5.42 -6.32 7.51
N TYR A 166 6.10 -7.47 7.56
CA TYR A 166 6.98 -7.99 6.52
C TYR A 166 6.25 -8.24 5.19
N HIS A 167 4.93 -8.42 5.20
CA HIS A 167 4.17 -8.70 3.99
C HIS A 167 4.27 -7.54 2.99
N ALA A 168 4.27 -6.29 3.45
CA ALA A 168 4.44 -5.12 2.59
C ALA A 168 5.80 -5.11 1.89
N ILE A 169 6.86 -5.45 2.61
CA ILE A 169 8.22 -5.54 2.06
C ILE A 169 8.30 -6.62 0.99
N VAL A 170 7.70 -7.79 1.23
CA VAL A 170 7.64 -8.90 0.27
C VAL A 170 6.84 -8.52 -0.98
N VAL A 171 5.65 -7.92 -0.83
CA VAL A 171 4.82 -7.51 -1.97
C VAL A 171 5.52 -6.42 -2.79
N ALA A 172 6.13 -5.42 -2.16
CA ALA A 172 6.90 -4.38 -2.85
C ALA A 172 8.07 -4.98 -3.64
N TYR A 173 8.79 -5.91 -3.04
CA TYR A 173 9.87 -6.64 -3.71
C TYR A 173 9.36 -7.46 -4.90
N LEU A 174 8.24 -8.18 -4.77
CA LEU A 174 7.65 -8.97 -5.85
C LEU A 174 7.20 -8.10 -7.02
N PHE A 175 6.54 -6.96 -6.75
CA PHE A 175 6.20 -6.01 -7.80
C PHE A 175 7.44 -5.39 -8.46
N TYR A 176 8.52 -5.17 -7.71
CA TYR A 176 9.77 -4.64 -8.26
C TYR A 176 10.47 -5.66 -9.17
N ILE A 177 10.69 -6.90 -8.73
CA ILE A 177 11.40 -7.91 -9.54
C ILE A 177 10.58 -8.37 -10.76
N PHE A 178 9.25 -8.40 -10.64
CA PHE A 178 8.34 -8.78 -11.71
C PHE A 178 7.67 -7.57 -12.38
N TYR A 179 8.30 -6.39 -12.35
CA TYR A 179 7.74 -5.18 -12.94
C TYR A 179 7.32 -5.36 -14.42
N ASP A 180 8.13 -6.04 -15.23
CA ASP A 180 7.82 -6.38 -16.63
C ASP A 180 6.85 -7.57 -16.81
N LYS A 181 6.56 -8.31 -15.74
CA LYS A 181 5.70 -9.51 -15.73
C LYS A 181 4.56 -9.32 -14.72
N PRO A 182 3.62 -8.39 -14.97
CA PRO A 182 2.63 -7.94 -13.99
C PRO A 182 1.73 -9.09 -13.48
N LEU A 183 1.42 -10.09 -14.32
CA LEU A 183 0.66 -11.26 -13.89
C LEU A 183 1.40 -12.09 -12.82
N LEU A 184 2.72 -12.26 -12.94
CA LEU A 184 3.52 -12.94 -11.93
C LEU A 184 3.66 -12.08 -10.67
N GLY A 185 3.88 -10.78 -10.82
CA GLY A 185 3.95 -9.85 -9.69
C GLY A 185 2.66 -9.85 -8.88
N ALA A 186 1.50 -9.76 -9.54
CA ALA A 186 0.20 -9.80 -8.88
C ALA A 186 -0.12 -11.17 -8.28
N GLY A 187 0.14 -12.26 -9.01
CA GLY A 187 -0.15 -13.62 -8.54
C GLY A 187 0.70 -14.01 -7.33
N LEU A 188 2.02 -13.82 -7.40
CA LEU A 188 2.93 -14.10 -6.28
C LEU A 188 2.72 -13.13 -5.12
N GLY A 189 2.42 -11.86 -5.42
CA GLY A 189 2.07 -10.86 -4.40
C GLY A 189 0.86 -11.31 -3.58
N TYR A 190 -0.22 -11.75 -4.25
CA TYR A 190 -1.40 -12.29 -3.58
C TYR A 190 -1.08 -13.54 -2.75
N ILE A 191 -0.35 -14.51 -3.32
CA ILE A 191 0.05 -15.73 -2.61
C ILE A 191 0.84 -15.39 -1.33
N SER A 192 1.69 -14.36 -1.37
CA SER A 192 2.47 -13.93 -0.19
C SER A 192 1.63 -13.43 0.98
N ILE A 193 0.38 -13.04 0.73
CA ILE A 193 -0.57 -12.55 1.75
C ILE A 193 -1.89 -13.33 1.74
N ILE A 194 -1.86 -14.62 1.37
CA ILE A 194 -3.06 -15.45 1.13
C ILE A 194 -4.09 -15.45 2.28
N LYS A 195 -3.64 -15.16 3.51
CA LYS A 195 -4.52 -14.99 4.69
C LYS A 195 -5.53 -13.86 4.49
N GLU A 196 -5.15 -12.82 3.74
CA GLU A 196 -6.01 -11.72 3.30
C GLU A 196 -6.76 -12.11 2.02
N LEU A 197 -7.63 -13.11 2.12
CA LEU A 197 -8.30 -13.77 0.98
C LEU A 197 -8.85 -12.75 -0.04
N TYR A 198 -9.51 -11.70 0.42
CA TYR A 198 -10.18 -10.71 -0.43
C TYR A 198 -9.25 -9.70 -1.12
N SER A 199 -7.97 -9.66 -0.74
CA SER A 199 -6.97 -8.80 -1.40
C SER A 199 -6.74 -9.17 -2.88
N PHE A 200 -7.17 -10.36 -3.32
CA PHE A 200 -7.11 -10.80 -4.71
C PHE A 200 -7.76 -9.78 -5.67
N ILE A 201 -8.80 -9.07 -5.23
CA ILE A 201 -9.47 -8.03 -6.02
C ILE A 201 -8.50 -6.86 -6.27
N GLY A 202 -7.79 -6.42 -5.23
CA GLY A 202 -6.77 -5.37 -5.33
C GLY A 202 -5.64 -5.76 -6.27
N PHE A 203 -5.10 -6.97 -6.13
CA PHE A 203 -4.08 -7.49 -7.06
C PHE A 203 -4.61 -7.60 -8.49
N GLY A 204 -5.84 -8.06 -8.70
CA GLY A 204 -6.49 -8.08 -10.01
C GLY A 204 -6.61 -6.69 -10.63
N MET A 205 -6.95 -5.67 -9.84
CA MET A 205 -7.01 -4.28 -10.30
C MET A 205 -5.65 -3.75 -10.77
N THR A 206 -4.52 -4.17 -10.18
CA THR A 206 -3.19 -3.76 -10.68
C THR A 206 -2.94 -4.17 -12.13
N LEU A 207 -3.55 -5.27 -12.60
CA LEU A 207 -3.43 -5.77 -13.97
C LEU A 207 -4.20 -4.93 -14.99
N THR A 208 -5.16 -4.13 -14.52
CA THR A 208 -6.00 -3.27 -15.37
C THR A 208 -5.36 -1.91 -15.68
N TYR A 209 -4.18 -1.64 -15.13
CA TYR A 209 -3.45 -0.40 -15.37
C TYR A 209 -2.92 -0.30 -16.79
N ASN A 210 -3.25 0.80 -17.49
CA ASN A 210 -2.90 1.04 -18.88
C ASN A 210 -1.57 1.77 -19.12
N GLY A 211 -0.86 2.16 -18.06
CA GLY A 211 0.43 2.87 -18.15
C GLY A 211 0.31 4.39 -18.23
N GLU A 212 -0.90 4.93 -18.37
CA GLU A 212 -1.12 6.37 -18.41
C GLU A 212 -1.33 6.93 -17.00
N ARG A 213 -0.75 8.10 -16.72
CA ARG A 213 -0.85 8.73 -15.40
C ARG A 213 -2.25 9.21 -15.04
N GLY A 214 -3.02 9.67 -16.04
CA GLY A 214 -4.30 10.34 -15.84
C GLY A 214 -4.19 11.70 -15.13
N LYS A 215 -5.33 12.39 -14.95
CA LYS A 215 -5.38 13.70 -14.29
C LYS A 215 -5.35 13.51 -12.77
N GLN A 216 -4.32 14.05 -12.12
CA GLN A 216 -4.14 13.91 -10.68
C GLN A 216 -3.94 15.28 -10.01
N TYR A 217 -4.64 15.49 -8.90
CA TYR A 217 -4.52 16.69 -8.10
C TYR A 217 -3.52 16.45 -6.96
N LYS A 218 -2.33 17.04 -7.09
CA LYS A 218 -1.20 16.79 -6.19
C LYS A 218 -1.56 16.97 -4.71
N TRP A 219 -2.12 18.12 -4.35
CA TRP A 219 -2.43 18.44 -2.96
C TRP A 219 -3.55 17.56 -2.38
N PHE A 220 -4.60 17.29 -3.16
CA PHE A 220 -5.63 16.33 -2.76
C PHE A 220 -5.03 14.97 -2.43
N ASN A 221 -4.16 14.44 -3.31
CA ASN A 221 -3.57 13.12 -3.10
C ASN A 221 -2.70 13.04 -1.85
N TYR A 222 -1.97 14.11 -1.52
CA TYR A 222 -1.12 14.15 -0.35
C TYR A 222 -1.91 14.32 0.95
N PHE A 223 -2.89 15.23 0.96
CA PHE A 223 -3.68 15.51 2.14
C PHE A 223 -4.81 14.50 2.38
N PHE A 224 -5.17 13.70 1.38
CA PHE A 224 -6.23 12.70 1.53
C PHE A 224 -6.04 11.87 2.80
N TYR A 225 -4.87 11.25 2.98
CA TYR A 225 -4.60 10.37 4.12
C TYR A 225 -4.70 11.06 5.49
N PRO A 226 -3.89 12.09 5.82
CA PRO A 226 -3.96 12.73 7.13
C PRO A 226 -5.33 13.35 7.42
N VAL A 227 -6.01 13.91 6.42
CA VAL A 227 -7.29 14.60 6.63
C VAL A 227 -8.42 13.64 6.96
N HIS A 228 -8.60 12.55 6.19
CA HIS A 228 -9.72 11.65 6.48
C HIS A 228 -9.52 10.87 7.79
N ILE A 229 -8.28 10.48 8.09
CA ILE A 229 -7.93 9.85 9.37
C ILE A 229 -8.20 10.82 10.53
N LEU A 230 -7.80 12.09 10.42
CA LEU A 230 -8.09 13.11 11.43
C LEU A 230 -9.59 13.28 11.66
N ILE A 231 -10.37 13.39 10.57
CA ILE A 231 -11.83 13.51 10.66
C ILE A 231 -12.42 12.30 11.40
N LEU A 232 -12.01 11.08 11.04
CA LEU A 232 -12.49 9.86 11.70
C LEU A 232 -12.08 9.79 13.16
N GLY A 233 -10.83 10.16 13.50
CA GLY A 233 -10.37 10.23 14.88
C GLY A 233 -11.19 11.23 15.73
N LEU A 234 -11.48 12.42 15.19
CA LEU A 234 -12.33 13.39 15.89
C LEU A 234 -13.77 12.89 16.07
N LEU A 235 -14.32 12.20 15.08
CA LEU A 235 -15.64 11.57 15.19
C LEU A 235 -15.67 10.49 16.28
N ARG A 236 -14.63 9.65 16.37
CA ARG A 236 -14.50 8.64 17.45
C ARG A 236 -14.50 9.28 18.84
N ILE A 237 -13.77 10.38 19.01
CA ILE A 237 -13.75 11.13 20.28
C ILE A 237 -15.15 11.70 20.57
N TYR A 238 -15.77 12.36 19.59
CA TYR A 238 -17.09 12.98 19.74
C TYR A 238 -18.19 11.97 20.10
N LEU A 239 -18.18 10.80 19.45
CA LEU A 239 -19.13 9.72 19.68
C LEU A 239 -18.76 8.83 20.88
N ASN A 240 -17.59 9.05 21.48
CA ASN A 240 -17.01 8.26 22.55
C ASN A 240 -16.88 6.74 22.21
N ILE A 241 -16.51 6.41 20.97
CA ILE A 241 -16.36 5.03 20.45
C ILE A 241 -14.96 4.67 20.00
#